data_AF-A0A346FHM4-F1
#
_entry.id   AF-A0A346FHM4-F1
#
_cell.length_a   1.000
_cell.length_b   1.000
_cell.length_c   1.000
_cell.angle_alpha   90.00
_cell.angle_beta   90.00
_cell.angle_gamma   90.00
#
_symmetry.space_group_name_H-M   'P 1'
#
loop_
_entity.id
_entity.type
_entity.pdbx_description
1 polymer ?
#
loop_
_entity_poly.entity_id
_entity_poly.type
_entity_poly.pdbx_seq_one_letter_code
_entity_poly.pdbx_strand_id
1 'polypeptide(L)' 'SRHLKRFNVGEDCPVSDGLYNFCQASAGGSIGAAVKLNRQDADIAINWAGGLHHAKKSEASGFC' A
#
# COMPACT_ATOMS: atom_id res chain seq x y z
N SER A 1 -21.69 -3.66 -3.82
CA SER A 1 -21.54 -5.13 -3.87
C SER A 1 -20.74 -5.62 -5.08
N ARG A 2 -21.17 -5.41 -6.35
CA ARG A 2 -20.46 -5.91 -7.55
C ARG A 2 -18.98 -5.48 -7.66
N HIS A 3 -18.65 -4.23 -7.34
CA HIS A 3 -17.26 -3.73 -7.37
C HIS A 3 -16.40 -4.30 -6.24
N LEU A 4 -16.94 -4.41 -5.02
CA LEU A 4 -16.23 -4.99 -3.88
C LEU A 4 -15.80 -6.44 -4.17
N LYS A 5 -16.72 -7.24 -4.71
CA LYS A 5 -16.39 -8.61 -5.17
C LYS A 5 -15.37 -8.63 -6.31
N ARG A 6 -15.47 -7.70 -7.27
CA ARG A 6 -14.52 -7.61 -8.40
C ARG A 6 -13.10 -7.27 -7.97
N PHE A 7 -12.95 -6.43 -6.95
CA PHE A 7 -11.65 -5.95 -6.47
C PHE A 7 -11.18 -6.67 -5.19
N ASN A 8 -11.85 -7.76 -4.81
CA ASN A 8 -11.57 -8.56 -3.63
C ASN A 8 -11.49 -7.75 -2.32
N VAL A 9 -12.40 -6.78 -2.15
CA VAL A 9 -12.56 -5.98 -0.94
C VAL A 9 -13.74 -6.53 -0.14
N GLY A 10 -13.52 -6.97 1.09
CA GLY A 10 -14.47 -7.77 1.86
C GLY A 10 -13.84 -8.34 3.13
N GLU A 11 -13.97 -9.65 3.36
CA GLU A 11 -13.53 -10.32 4.60
C GLU A 11 -12.06 -10.04 4.95
N ASP A 12 -11.13 -10.50 4.11
CA ASP A 12 -9.69 -10.35 4.33
C ASP A 12 -9.17 -8.93 4.06
N CYS A 13 -9.97 -8.10 3.39
CA CYS A 13 -9.60 -6.74 2.98
C CYS A 13 -10.78 -5.81 3.22
N PRO A 14 -11.10 -5.48 4.49
CA PRO A 14 -12.31 -4.77 4.83
C PRO A 14 -12.27 -3.31 4.38
N VAL A 15 -13.44 -2.76 4.07
CA VAL A 15 -13.59 -1.30 3.94
C VAL A 15 -13.49 -0.70 5.35
N SER A 16 -12.59 0.25 5.51
CA SER A 16 -12.42 1.01 6.75
C SER A 16 -12.38 2.50 6.48
N ASP A 17 -12.75 3.29 7.49
CA ASP A 17 -12.62 4.74 7.41
C ASP A 17 -11.15 5.13 7.28
N GLY A 18 -10.85 5.96 6.28
CA GLY A 18 -9.48 6.38 5.99
C GLY A 18 -8.63 5.35 5.24
N LEU A 19 -9.20 4.24 4.73
CA LEU A 19 -8.47 3.22 3.96
C LEU A 19 -7.59 3.83 2.87
N TYR A 20 -8.13 4.76 2.08
CA TYR A 20 -7.37 5.38 1.00
C TYR A 20 -6.21 6.25 1.51
N ASN A 21 -6.41 6.98 2.61
CA ASN A 21 -5.34 7.77 3.23
C ASN A 21 -4.22 6.87 3.77
N PHE A 22 -4.58 5.73 4.36
CA PHE A 22 -3.62 4.71 4.78
C PHE A 22 -2.80 4.19 3.57
N CYS A 23 -3.47 3.83 2.47
CA CYS A 23 -2.79 3.40 1.24
C CYS A 23 -1.84 4.49 0.69
N GLN A 24 -2.27 5.75 0.68
CA GLN A 24 -1.45 6.87 0.23
C GLN A 24 -0.19 7.05 1.10
N ALA A 25 -0.33 6.96 2.43
CA ALA A 25 0.80 7.08 3.35
C ALA A 25 1.78 5.90 3.20
N SER A 26 1.26 4.68 3.16
CA SER A 26 2.06 3.45 3.01
C SER A 26 2.86 3.45 1.70
N ALA A 27 2.19 3.66 0.56
CA ALA A 27 2.83 3.69 -0.75
C ALA A 27 3.74 4.92 -0.91
N GLY A 28 3.28 6.08 -0.46
CA GLY A 28 4.03 7.34 -0.51
C GLY A 28 5.35 7.28 0.27
N GLY A 29 5.35 6.64 1.45
CA GLY A 29 6.58 6.42 2.22
C GLY A 29 7.62 5.60 1.46
N SER A 30 7.20 4.51 0.81
CA SER A 30 8.10 3.65 0.02
C SER A 30 8.63 4.36 -1.23
N ILE A 31 7.78 5.12 -1.93
CA ILE A 31 8.19 5.91 -3.10
C ILE A 31 9.15 7.03 -2.67
N GLY A 32 8.86 7.74 -1.57
CA GLY A 32 9.73 8.78 -1.02
C GLY A 32 11.10 8.23 -0.60
N ALA A 33 11.11 7.05 0.05
CA ALA A 33 12.34 6.33 0.39
C ALA A 33 13.14 5.98 -0.88
N ALA A 34 12.50 5.46 -1.92
CA ALA A 34 13.15 5.17 -3.20
C ALA A 34 13.73 6.42 -3.86
N VAL A 35 13.03 7.56 -3.81
CA VAL A 35 13.54 8.85 -4.31
C VAL A 35 14.79 9.27 -3.55
N LYS A 36 14.84 9.10 -2.23
CA LYS A 36 16.01 9.42 -1.40
C LYS A 36 17.23 8.56 -1.76
N LEU A 37 17.04 7.26 -1.93
CA LEU A 37 18.10 6.35 -2.36
C LEU A 37 18.60 6.71 -3.78
N ASN A 38 17.71 6.95 -4.73
CA ASN A 38 18.07 7.29 -6.11
C ASN A 38 18.85 8.59 -6.23
N ARG A 39 18.58 9.57 -5.36
CA ARG A 39 19.30 10.84 -5.29
C ARG A 39 20.61 10.75 -4.53
N GLN A 40 20.93 9.60 -3.94
CA GLN A 40 22.06 9.41 -3.03
C GLN A 40 21.97 10.33 -1.80
N ASP A 41 20.74 10.72 -1.41
CA ASP A 41 20.47 11.52 -0.20
C ASP A 41 20.50 10.67 1.08
N ALA A 42 20.51 9.34 0.95
CA ALA A 42 20.54 8.37 2.03
C ALA A 42 21.14 7.04 1.55
N ASP A 43 21.87 6.36 2.44
CA ASP A 43 22.34 4.98 2.21
C ASP A 43 21.26 3.94 2.56
N ILE A 44 20.46 4.24 3.59
CA ILE A 44 19.38 3.39 4.11
C ILE A 44 18.14 4.24 4.33
N ALA A 45 16.99 3.78 3.84
CA ALA A 45 15.69 4.39 4.08
C ALA A 45 14.70 3.33 4.57
N ILE A 46 13.92 3.67 5.60
CA ILE A 46 13.03 2.75 6.30
C ILE A 46 11.59 3.26 6.22
N ASN A 47 10.67 2.40 5.78
CA ASN A 47 9.23 2.65 5.83
C ASN A 47 8.52 1.43 6.44
N TRP A 48 8.26 1.47 7.75
CA TRP A 48 7.56 0.39 8.46
C TRP A 48 6.08 0.26 8.09
N ALA A 49 5.47 1.33 7.55
CA ALA A 49 4.09 1.29 7.08
C ALA A 49 3.96 0.67 5.67
N GLY A 50 5.07 0.45 4.96
CA GLY A 50 5.12 -0.17 3.64
C GLY A 50 5.10 -1.70 3.68
N GLY A 51 5.53 -2.35 2.61
CA GLY A 51 5.69 -3.82 2.57
C GLY A 51 4.39 -4.61 2.36
N LEU A 52 3.33 -3.98 1.87
CA LEU A 52 2.04 -4.62 1.55
C LEU A 52 2.15 -5.50 0.28
N HIS A 53 2.85 -6.63 0.42
CA HIS A 53 3.32 -7.48 -0.70
C HIS A 53 2.26 -8.40 -1.32
N HIS A 54 1.07 -8.51 -0.74
CA HIS A 54 0.03 -9.41 -1.24
C HIS A 54 -0.84 -8.75 -2.34
N ALA A 55 -0.85 -7.42 -2.43
CA ALA A 55 -1.66 -6.65 -3.37
C ALA A 55 -1.39 -7.06 -4.83
N LYS A 56 -2.43 -7.03 -5.67
CA LYS A 56 -2.35 -7.33 -7.10
C LYS A 56 -2.67 -6.09 -7.92
N LYS A 57 -2.44 -6.17 -9.24
CA LYS A 57 -2.68 -5.04 -10.17
C LYS A 57 -4.12 -4.50 -10.11
N SER A 58 -5.09 -5.36 -9.85
CA SER A 58 -6.52 -5.03 -9.92
C SER A 58 -7.37 -5.69 -8.83
N GLU A 59 -6.78 -6.12 -7.71
CA GLU A 59 -7.50 -6.69 -6.57
C GLU A 59 -6.67 -6.59 -5.28
N ALA A 60 -7.35 -6.42 -4.15
CA ALA A 60 -6.76 -6.49 -2.82
C ALA A 60 -6.57 -7.95 -2.40
N SER A 61 -5.62 -8.25 -1.53
CA SER A 61 -5.41 -9.61 -1.01
C SER A 61 -4.59 -9.57 0.28
N GLY A 62 -4.95 -10.40 1.27
CA GLY A 62 -4.14 -10.57 2.49
C GLY A 62 -3.78 -9.24 3.17
N PHE A 63 -4.80 -8.41 3.41
CA PHE A 63 -4.67 -7.07 4.01
C PHE A 63 -3.86 -6.04 3.19
N CYS A 64 -3.61 -6.32 1.90
CA CYS A 64 -2.82 -5.48 0.99
C CYS A 64 -3.64 -4.97 -0.20
#